data_AF-A0A1C4V5H3-F1
#
_entry.id   AF-A0A1C4V5H3-F1
#
_cell.length_a   1.000
_cell.length_b   1.000
_cell.length_c   1.000
_cell.angle_alpha   90.00
_cell.angle_beta   90.00
_cell.angle_gamma   90.00
#
_symmetry.space_group_name_H-M   'P 1'
#
loop_
_entity.id
_entity.type
_entity.pdbx_description
1 polymer ?
#
loop_
_entity_poly.entity_id
_entity_poly.type
_entity_poly.pdbx_seq_one_letter_code
_entity_poly.pdbx_strand_id
1 'polypeptide(L)'
;MRPVLEVGLDLRFGDDAGVLIVKLMGPREVERYDWIRLEVRDDGKNRTPRGEVTVEAIRKQVWGPFRLRPGTDEADREGRAARQKGLTITDSCLFTVERSTPPGWYGGGEVEWRKDYAGKPIRLRIEVGLGERSWVELVEVPTPRPVSRQARFVD
;
A
#
# COMPACT_ATOMS: atom_id res chain seq x y z
N MET A 1 -3.84 21.81 -19.68
CA MET A 1 -3.07 21.03 -18.67
C MET A 1 -4.08 20.15 -17.93
N ARG A 2 -3.88 18.83 -17.83
CA ARG A 2 -4.77 18.01 -16.97
C ARG A 2 -4.42 18.31 -15.51
N PRO A 3 -5.39 18.47 -14.61
CA PRO A 3 -5.10 18.66 -13.19
C PRO A 3 -4.33 17.45 -12.67
N VAL A 4 -3.33 17.65 -11.82
CA VAL A 4 -2.54 16.57 -11.20
C VAL A 4 -3.08 16.30 -9.81
N LEU A 5 -3.22 15.02 -9.46
CA LEU A 5 -3.58 14.59 -8.11
C LEU A 5 -2.39 14.79 -7.19
N GLU A 6 -2.57 15.58 -6.13
CA GLU A 6 -1.58 15.76 -5.08
C GLU A 6 -2.05 15.06 -3.81
N VAL A 7 -1.17 14.27 -3.20
CA VAL A 7 -1.44 13.48 -2.00
C VAL A 7 -0.32 13.60 -0.97
N GLY A 8 -0.68 13.72 0.29
CA GLY A 8 0.23 13.57 1.42
C GLY A 8 0.13 12.15 1.98
N LEU A 9 1.26 11.56 2.36
CA LEU A 9 1.33 10.19 2.87
C LEU A 9 2.10 10.16 4.19
N ASP A 10 1.51 9.52 5.19
CA ASP A 10 2.16 9.23 6.48
C ASP A 10 1.90 7.76 6.84
N LEU A 11 2.97 6.99 7.02
CA LEU A 11 2.88 5.59 7.42
C LEU A 11 3.37 5.45 8.85
N ARG A 12 2.45 5.09 9.74
CA ARG A 12 2.76 4.79 11.14
C ARG A 12 2.65 3.29 11.34
N PHE A 13 3.74 2.65 11.74
CA PHE A 13 3.78 1.19 11.85
C PHE A 13 4.34 0.78 13.21
N GLY A 14 3.60 -0.10 13.90
CA GLY A 14 4.02 -0.75 15.15
C GLY A 14 4.69 -2.09 14.89
N ASP A 15 4.52 -3.05 15.79
CA ASP A 15 5.19 -4.35 15.67
C ASP A 15 4.56 -5.23 14.56
N ASP A 16 3.23 -5.38 14.57
CA ASP A 16 2.50 -6.29 13.67
C ASP A 16 1.70 -5.57 12.58
N ALA A 17 1.27 -4.34 12.84
CA ALA A 17 0.41 -3.57 11.95
C ALA A 17 0.63 -2.06 12.09
N GLY A 18 0.09 -1.34 11.12
CA GLY A 18 0.16 0.11 11.06
C GLY A 18 -1.02 0.73 10.35
N VAL A 19 -0.98 2.04 10.25
CA VAL A 19 -1.97 2.85 9.55
C VAL A 19 -1.23 3.69 8.52
N LEU A 20 -1.64 3.57 7.27
CA LEU A 20 -1.30 4.50 6.20
C LEU A 20 -2.37 5.59 6.16
N ILE A 21 -1.95 6.83 6.36
CA ILE A 21 -2.77 8.02 6.26
C ILE A 21 -2.54 8.63 4.88
N VAL A 22 -3.60 8.71 4.08
CA VAL A 22 -3.60 9.34 2.76
C VAL A 22 -4.40 10.64 2.83
N LYS A 23 -3.70 11.77 2.75
CA LYS A 23 -4.32 13.10 2.74
C LYS A 23 -4.51 13.58 1.30
N LEU A 24 -5.73 13.89 0.91
CA LEU A 24 -6.02 14.45 -0.41
C LEU A 24 -5.73 15.95 -0.43
N MET A 25 -4.84 16.39 -1.32
CA MET A 25 -4.38 17.80 -1.40
C MET A 25 -4.81 18.52 -2.68
N GLY A 26 -5.21 17.78 -3.71
CA GLY A 26 -5.67 18.35 -4.97
C GLY A 26 -5.99 17.26 -6.00
N PRO A 27 -6.40 17.63 -7.23
CA PRO A 27 -6.41 18.98 -7.80
C PRO A 27 -7.33 19.97 -7.10
N ARG A 28 -6.88 21.21 -6.90
CA ARG A 28 -7.61 22.28 -6.15
C ARG A 28 -8.95 22.67 -6.79
N GLU A 29 -9.14 22.39 -8.07
CA GLU A 29 -10.38 22.64 -8.81
C GLU A 29 -11.48 21.61 -8.50
N VAL A 30 -11.16 20.56 -7.75
CA VAL A 30 -12.11 19.58 -7.25
C VAL A 30 -12.29 19.85 -5.77
N GLU A 31 -13.51 19.92 -5.27
CA GLU A 31 -13.75 20.05 -3.82
C GLU A 31 -14.01 18.68 -3.18
N ARG A 32 -14.44 17.70 -3.97
CA ARG A 32 -14.85 16.38 -3.52
C ARG A 32 -14.66 15.31 -4.60
N TYR A 33 -14.33 14.11 -4.17
CA TYR A 33 -14.33 12.87 -4.92
C TYR A 33 -15.46 11.94 -4.46
N ASP A 34 -15.97 11.15 -5.39
CA ASP A 34 -16.94 10.09 -5.10
C ASP A 34 -16.28 8.88 -4.46
N TRP A 35 -15.00 8.66 -4.75
CA TRP A 35 -14.23 7.52 -4.27
C TRP A 35 -12.72 7.73 -4.34
N ILE A 36 -12.00 6.95 -3.52
CA ILE A 36 -10.58 6.68 -3.63
C ILE A 36 -10.38 5.18 -3.78
N ARG A 37 -9.40 4.78 -4.58
CA ARG A 37 -8.88 3.42 -4.66
C ARG A 37 -7.39 3.46 -4.39
N LEU A 38 -6.96 2.62 -3.47
CA LEU A 38 -5.56 2.37 -3.18
C LEU A 38 -5.21 0.97 -3.71
N GLU A 39 -4.11 0.85 -4.44
CA GLU A 39 -3.61 -0.45 -4.92
C GLU A 39 -2.10 -0.57 -4.69
N VAL A 40 -1.68 -1.66 -4.06
CA VAL A 40 -0.27 -2.03 -3.94
C VAL A 40 0.20 -2.53 -5.31
N ARG A 41 1.13 -1.79 -5.90
CA ARG A 41 1.66 -2.06 -7.23
C ARG A 41 2.59 -3.25 -7.22
N ASP A 42 2.57 -3.99 -8.32
CA ASP A 42 3.61 -4.94 -8.65
C ASP A 42 4.38 -4.47 -9.89
N ASP A 43 5.25 -3.48 -9.69
CA ASP A 43 6.15 -2.97 -10.74
C ASP A 43 7.48 -3.76 -10.76
N GLY A 44 7.51 -4.95 -10.14
CA GLY A 44 8.70 -5.79 -10.04
C GLY A 44 9.08 -6.47 -11.36
N LYS A 45 10.21 -7.16 -11.37
CA LYS A 45 10.60 -8.03 -12.51
C LYS A 45 9.47 -9.00 -12.82
N ASN A 46 9.20 -9.25 -14.11
CA ASN A 46 8.27 -10.28 -14.55
C ASN A 46 8.54 -11.60 -13.80
N ARG A 47 7.60 -12.00 -12.95
CA ARG A 47 7.68 -13.24 -12.18
C ARG A 47 7.08 -14.34 -13.02
N THR A 48 7.94 -15.11 -13.67
CA THR A 48 7.51 -16.26 -14.45
C THR A 48 7.01 -17.35 -13.50
N PRO A 49 5.80 -17.90 -13.72
CA PRO A 49 5.36 -19.05 -12.97
C PRO A 49 6.32 -20.23 -13.12
N ARG A 50 6.50 -20.97 -12.02
CA ARG A 50 7.28 -22.21 -12.00
C ARG A 50 6.41 -23.31 -11.43
N GLY A 51 6.46 -24.50 -12.03
CA GLY A 51 5.63 -25.64 -11.63
C GLY A 51 4.14 -25.36 -11.85
N GLU A 52 3.32 -25.73 -10.87
CA GLU A 52 1.84 -25.63 -10.93
C GLU A 52 1.29 -24.24 -10.57
N VAL A 53 2.14 -23.26 -10.30
CA VAL A 53 1.70 -21.90 -9.93
C VAL A 53 1.05 -21.22 -11.13
N THR A 54 -0.16 -20.70 -10.96
CA THR A 54 -0.88 -20.00 -12.03
C THR A 54 -0.44 -18.54 -12.16
N VAL A 55 -0.60 -17.97 -13.35
CA VAL A 55 -0.36 -16.53 -13.60
C VAL A 55 -1.26 -15.67 -12.71
N GLU A 56 -2.49 -16.11 -12.47
CA GLU A 56 -3.43 -15.39 -11.60
C GLU A 56 -2.95 -15.35 -10.14
N ALA A 57 -2.45 -16.47 -9.62
CA ALA A 57 -1.88 -16.55 -8.28
C ALA A 57 -0.69 -15.59 -8.10
N ILE A 58 0.16 -15.46 -9.12
CA ILE A 58 1.27 -14.51 -9.12
C ILE A 58 0.79 -13.06 -9.12
N ARG A 59 -0.24 -12.74 -9.92
CA ARG A 59 -0.82 -11.40 -10.01
C ARG A 59 -1.52 -10.97 -8.72
N LYS A 60 -2.15 -11.92 -8.02
CA LYS A 60 -2.85 -11.69 -6.75
C LYS A 60 -1.88 -11.47 -5.58
N GLN A 61 -0.69 -12.06 -5.64
CA GLN A 61 0.31 -11.90 -4.59
C GLN A 61 0.75 -10.44 -4.45
N VAL A 62 0.77 -9.95 -3.20
CA VAL A 62 1.38 -8.67 -2.87
C VAL A 62 2.88 -8.84 -2.74
N TRP A 63 3.62 -8.31 -3.70
CA TRP A 63 5.09 -8.39 -3.74
C TRP A 63 5.72 -7.12 -3.19
N GLY A 64 5.79 -7.03 -1.86
CA GLY A 64 6.31 -5.86 -1.19
C GLY A 64 6.47 -6.10 0.30
N PRO A 65 6.99 -5.12 1.05
CA PRO A 65 7.16 -5.25 2.51
C PRO A 65 5.84 -5.28 3.28
N PHE A 66 4.78 -4.68 2.74
CA PHE A 66 3.48 -4.51 3.39
C PHE A 66 2.33 -4.76 2.40
N ARG A 67 1.18 -5.14 2.96
CA ARG A 67 -0.12 -5.22 2.28
C ARG A 67 -1.16 -4.45 3.06
N LEU A 68 -2.29 -4.12 2.42
CA LEU A 68 -3.48 -3.68 3.14
C LEU A 68 -3.99 -4.85 3.98
N ARG A 69 -4.44 -4.60 5.20
CA ARG A 69 -4.95 -5.68 6.05
C ARG A 69 -6.27 -6.19 5.46
N PRO A 70 -6.36 -7.47 5.05
CA PRO A 70 -7.58 -8.01 4.46
C PRO A 70 -8.78 -7.89 5.40
N GLY A 71 -9.95 -7.54 4.85
CA GLY A 71 -11.19 -7.42 5.62
C GLY A 71 -11.30 -6.16 6.49
N THR A 72 -10.37 -5.21 6.36
CA THR A 72 -10.42 -3.90 7.02
C THR A 72 -10.38 -2.78 5.99
N ASP A 73 -11.00 -1.63 6.28
CA ASP A 73 -10.93 -0.42 5.44
C ASP A 73 -11.27 -0.64 3.96
N GLU A 74 -12.21 -1.56 3.69
CA GLU A 74 -12.62 -1.99 2.34
C GLU A 74 -11.52 -2.68 1.51
N ALA A 75 -10.51 -3.26 2.17
CA ALA A 75 -9.46 -4.04 1.52
C ALA A 75 -9.95 -5.40 1.02
N ASP A 76 -9.48 -5.80 -0.16
CA ASP A 76 -9.71 -7.12 -0.73
C ASP A 76 -9.06 -8.25 0.10
N ARG A 77 -9.39 -9.50 -0.26
CA ARG A 77 -8.94 -10.70 0.49
C ARG A 77 -7.43 -10.88 0.46
N GLU A 78 -6.80 -10.41 -0.60
CA GLU A 78 -5.37 -10.50 -0.84
C GLU A 78 -4.59 -9.37 -0.15
N GLY A 79 -5.27 -8.30 0.27
CA GLY A 79 -4.66 -7.07 0.78
C GLY A 79 -4.00 -6.23 -0.31
N ARG A 80 -4.40 -6.41 -1.56
CA ARG A 80 -3.79 -5.77 -2.73
C ARG A 80 -4.43 -4.43 -3.06
N ALA A 81 -5.74 -4.32 -2.92
CA ALA A 81 -6.45 -3.07 -3.16
C ALA A 81 -7.53 -2.80 -2.10
N ALA A 82 -7.84 -1.52 -1.90
CA ALA A 82 -8.99 -1.05 -1.12
C ALA A 82 -9.69 0.08 -1.87
N ARG A 83 -11.01 0.23 -1.65
CA ARG A 83 -11.80 1.31 -2.26
C ARG A 83 -12.79 1.91 -1.26
N GLN A 84 -12.60 3.18 -0.92
CA GLN A 84 -13.50 3.95 -0.05
C GLN A 84 -14.31 4.97 -0.86
N LYS A 85 -15.42 5.46 -0.33
CA LYS A 85 -16.37 6.36 -0.99
C LYS A 85 -16.60 7.65 -0.21
N GLY A 86 -17.05 8.71 -0.89
CA GLY A 86 -17.56 9.94 -0.30
C GLY A 86 -16.48 10.80 0.39
N LEU A 87 -15.53 11.33 -0.38
CA LEU A 87 -14.33 11.97 0.16
C LEU A 87 -14.19 13.43 -0.30
N THR A 88 -13.94 14.34 0.62
CA THR A 88 -13.70 15.76 0.37
C THR A 88 -12.20 16.01 0.21
N ILE A 89 -11.81 17.08 -0.48
CA ILE A 89 -10.42 17.56 -0.41
C ILE A 89 -10.10 17.94 1.04
N THR A 90 -8.83 17.75 1.43
CA THR A 90 -8.31 17.80 2.80
C THR A 90 -8.68 16.63 3.72
N ASP A 91 -9.61 15.77 3.31
CA ASP A 91 -9.89 14.53 4.05
C ASP A 91 -8.64 13.65 4.11
N SER A 92 -8.52 12.96 5.23
CA SER A 92 -7.53 11.91 5.43
C SER A 92 -8.23 10.56 5.40
N CYS A 93 -7.84 9.73 4.46
CA CYS A 93 -8.27 8.33 4.39
C CYS A 93 -7.29 7.48 5.20
N LEU A 94 -7.82 6.58 6.01
CA LEU A 94 -7.03 5.66 6.81
C LEU A 94 -7.11 4.28 6.18
N PHE A 95 -5.95 3.63 6.03
CA PHE A 95 -5.84 2.26 5.58
C PHE A 95 -4.96 1.48 6.56
N THR A 96 -5.53 0.46 7.17
CA THR A 96 -4.79 -0.47 8.00
C THR A 96 -3.88 -1.31 7.11
N VAL A 97 -2.61 -1.36 7.47
CA VAL A 97 -1.59 -2.13 6.77
C VAL A 97 -0.94 -3.13 7.72
N GLU A 98 -0.49 -4.23 7.16
CA GLU A 98 0.28 -5.24 7.87
C GLU A 98 1.42 -5.73 7.00
N ARG A 99 2.36 -6.43 7.62
CA ARG A 99 3.47 -7.03 6.88
C ARG A 99 2.93 -8.06 5.89
N SER A 100 3.39 -8.02 4.64
CA SER A 100 3.05 -9.06 3.68
C SER A 100 3.66 -10.40 4.09
N THR A 101 3.13 -11.48 3.54
CA THR A 101 3.67 -12.83 3.72
C THR A 101 4.11 -13.41 2.39
N PRO A 102 5.13 -14.29 2.38
CA PRO A 102 5.49 -15.03 1.19
C PRO A 102 4.32 -15.93 0.76
N PRO A 103 4.10 -16.12 -0.55
CA PRO A 103 3.20 -17.18 -1.00
C PRO A 103 3.79 -18.55 -0.66
N GLY A 104 2.94 -19.58 -0.55
CA GLY A 104 3.39 -20.94 -0.19
C GLY A 104 4.40 -21.57 -1.15
N TRP A 105 4.49 -21.07 -2.39
CA TRP A 105 5.47 -21.50 -3.40
C TRP A 105 6.77 -20.68 -3.41
N TYR A 106 6.95 -19.76 -2.46
CA TYR A 106 8.21 -19.04 -2.29
C TYR A 106 9.19 -19.88 -1.45
N GLY A 107 10.27 -20.33 -2.07
CA GLY A 107 11.21 -21.29 -1.46
C GLY A 107 12.05 -20.77 -0.29
N GLY A 108 12.12 -19.45 -0.06
CA GLY A 108 12.91 -18.86 1.02
C GLY A 108 12.22 -18.77 2.38
N GLY A 109 10.91 -19.07 2.44
CA GLY A 109 10.11 -18.92 3.67
C GLY A 109 10.02 -17.46 4.18
N GLU A 110 9.48 -17.29 5.38
CA GLU A 110 9.22 -15.95 5.93
C GLU A 110 10.49 -15.14 6.21
N VAL A 111 11.53 -15.78 6.74
CA VAL A 111 12.78 -15.09 7.10
C VAL A 111 13.45 -14.48 5.88
N GLU A 112 13.55 -15.22 4.77
CA GLU A 112 14.17 -14.70 3.56
C GLU A 112 13.28 -13.68 2.87
N TRP A 113 11.95 -13.87 2.90
CA TRP A 113 11.00 -12.86 2.41
C TRP A 113 11.18 -11.51 3.12
N ARG A 114 11.38 -11.54 4.44
CA ARG A 114 11.63 -10.34 5.24
C ARG A 114 12.93 -9.64 4.83
N LYS A 115 13.99 -10.39 4.53
CA LYS A 115 15.26 -9.83 4.02
C LYS A 115 15.10 -9.26 2.63
N ASP A 116 14.43 -9.99 1.73
CA ASP A 116 14.20 -9.59 0.34
C ASP A 116 13.47 -8.26 0.23
N TYR A 117 12.59 -7.95 1.19
CA TYR A 117 11.83 -6.69 1.23
C TYR A 117 12.25 -5.72 2.32
N ALA A 118 13.32 -6.01 3.06
CA ALA A 118 13.84 -5.10 4.07
C ALA A 118 14.26 -3.76 3.43
N GLY A 119 13.75 -2.65 3.98
CA GLY A 119 14.06 -1.29 3.52
C GLY A 119 13.50 -0.91 2.15
N LYS A 120 12.85 -1.82 1.42
CA LYS A 120 12.17 -1.49 0.16
C LYS A 120 10.93 -0.64 0.45
N PRO A 121 10.53 0.30 -0.42
CA PRO A 121 9.32 1.08 -0.23
C PRO A 121 8.05 0.26 -0.51
N ILE A 122 6.90 0.75 -0.03
CA ILE A 122 5.58 0.32 -0.52
C ILE A 122 5.30 1.12 -1.78
N ARG A 123 5.05 0.44 -2.90
CA ARG A 123 4.66 1.09 -4.16
C ARG A 123 3.14 1.12 -4.24
N LEU A 124 2.57 2.31 -4.33
CA LEU A 124 1.12 2.49 -4.35
C LEU A 124 0.68 3.18 -5.64
N ARG A 125 -0.47 2.78 -6.14
CA ARG A 125 -1.29 3.53 -7.09
C ARG A 125 -2.46 4.09 -6.30
N ILE A 126 -2.58 5.41 -6.25
CA ILE A 126 -3.72 6.10 -5.67
C ILE A 126 -4.55 6.62 -6.82
N GLU A 127 -5.83 6.28 -6.83
CA GLU A 127 -6.75 6.75 -7.84
C GLU A 127 -7.98 7.35 -7.16
N VAL A 128 -8.36 8.55 -7.55
CA VAL A 128 -9.60 9.20 -7.09
C VAL A 128 -10.50 9.48 -8.28
N GLY A 129 -11.81 9.47 -8.08
CA GLY A 129 -12.76 9.75 -9.16
C GLY A 129 -13.92 10.63 -8.75
N LEU A 130 -14.43 11.38 -9.73
CA LEU A 130 -15.59 12.26 -9.65
C LEU A 130 -16.39 12.12 -10.95
N GLY A 131 -17.55 11.46 -10.90
CA GLY A 131 -18.30 11.05 -12.08
C GLY A 131 -17.42 10.26 -13.07
N GLU A 132 -17.37 10.73 -14.32
CA GLU A 132 -16.57 10.13 -15.40
C GLU A 132 -15.08 10.51 -15.37
N ARG A 133 -14.65 11.37 -14.44
CA ARG A 133 -13.26 11.82 -14.34
C ARG A 133 -12.53 11.01 -13.27
N SER A 134 -11.31 10.58 -13.57
CA SER A 134 -10.40 10.04 -12.56
C SER A 134 -9.00 10.62 -12.70
N TRP A 135 -8.30 10.66 -11.57
CA TRP A 135 -6.92 11.09 -11.45
C TRP A 135 -6.13 10.02 -10.72
N VAL A 136 -4.90 9.81 -11.18
CA VAL A 136 -4.02 8.76 -10.69
C VAL A 136 -2.70 9.38 -10.26
N GLU A 137 -2.21 8.95 -9.11
CA GLU A 137 -0.88 9.27 -8.63
C GLU A 137 -0.14 7.98 -8.25
N LEU A 138 1.12 7.90 -8.67
CA LEU A 138 1.99 6.74 -8.43
C LEU A 138 3.06 7.14 -7.42
N VAL A 139 2.98 6.55 -6.22
CA VAL A 139 3.82 6.96 -5.09
C VAL A 139 4.63 5.79 -4.56
N GLU A 140 5.75 6.12 -3.91
CA GLU A 140 6.54 5.19 -3.11
C GLU A 140 6.53 5.70 -1.67
N VAL A 141 6.05 4.87 -0.74
CA VAL A 141 6.05 5.17 0.69
C VAL A 141 7.26 4.48 1.31
N PRO A 142 8.23 5.24 1.86
CA PRO A 142 9.36 4.65 2.58
C PRO A 142 8.87 3.79 3.72
N THR A 143 9.52 2.64 3.92
CA THR A 143 9.18 1.80 5.06
C THR A 143 9.73 2.42 6.35
N PRO A 144 8.95 2.42 7.45
CA PRO A 144 9.40 3.02 8.69
C PRO A 144 10.66 2.32 9.13
N ARG A 145 11.70 3.09 9.47
CA ARG A 145 12.89 2.52 10.08
C ARG A 145 12.45 1.89 11.40
N PRO A 146 12.86 0.65 11.72
CA PRO A 146 12.64 0.12 13.04
C PRO A 146 13.24 1.12 14.02
N VAL A 147 12.43 1.59 14.96
CA VAL A 147 12.94 2.46 16.02
C VAL A 147 13.88 1.58 16.82
N SER A 148 15.19 1.77 16.69
CA SER A 148 16.15 1.14 17.57
C SER A 148 15.70 1.49 18.98
N ARG A 149 15.30 0.49 19.79
CA ARG A 149 15.16 0.69 21.24
C ARG A 149 16.51 1.24 21.69
N GLN A 150 16.60 2.54 21.96
CA GLN A 150 17.73 3.05 22.72
C GLN A 150 17.72 2.27 24.02
N ALA A 151 18.83 1.56 24.26
CA ALA A 151 19.08 0.91 25.52
C ALA A 151 18.81 1.95 26.60
N ARG A 152 17.90 1.62 27.52
CA ARG A 152 17.73 2.40 28.74
C ARG A 152 19.11 2.42 29.41
N PHE A 153 19.73 3.60 29.49
CA PHE A 153 20.76 3.84 30.48
C PHE A 153 20.09 3.63 31.84
N VAL A 154 20.58 2.63 32.55
CA VAL A 154 20.35 2.48 33.99
C VAL A 154 21.50 3.23 34.65
N ASP A 155 21.13 4.12 35.56
CA ASP A 155 22.03 4.92 36.42
C ASP A 155 23.03 4.07 37.21
#